data_AF-C8S3P3-F1
#
_entry.id   AF-C8S3P3-F1
#
_cell.length_a   1.000
_cell.length_b   1.000
_cell.length_c   1.000
_cell.angle_alpha   90.00
_cell.angle_beta   90.00
_cell.angle_gamma   90.00
#
_symmetry.space_group_name_H-M   'P 1'
#
loop_
_entity.id
_entity.type
_entity.pdbx_description
1 polymer ?
#
loop_
_entity_poly.entity_id
_entity_poly.type
_entity_poly.pdbx_seq_one_letter_code
_entity_poly.pdbx_strand_id
1 'polypeptide(L)'
;MKTEVIQQLTVSFEGHAQQTESGVEYWLARDLQILLGYAKWDNFLNVITKAKTACEVSGHDVRDHFADVGKMVELGSGSRREIDDIMLTRFACYLIAQNGDPAKSEIAFAQTYFAIQTRRAELIEQRMLESERLAARKKLTETEKELSGVIYEQTGGNQDFATIRSKGDHALFGKSTAAMKSHWKVPDNRPLADFAPTIILKAKDFATEITIFNARAHGMSSEPVISAEHVTNNDAVRKTLLSRGIRPEALAPDEDIKKVERRLVSDERKSLTKPERLED
;
A
#
# COMPACT_ATOMS: atom_id res chain seq x y z
N MET A 1 -23.30 3.57 15.72
CA MET A 1 -22.66 4.62 16.55
C MET A 1 -22.59 5.93 15.76
N LYS A 2 -22.78 7.10 16.40
CA LYS A 2 -22.79 8.40 15.70
C LYS A 2 -21.36 8.86 15.38
N THR A 3 -21.11 9.27 14.14
CA THR A 3 -19.80 9.72 13.65
C THR A 3 -19.25 10.91 14.45
N GLU A 4 -20.13 11.76 14.99
CA GLU A 4 -19.77 12.95 15.78
C GLU A 4 -19.00 12.60 17.06
N VAL A 5 -19.38 11.54 17.76
CA VAL A 5 -18.70 11.08 18.98
C VAL A 5 -17.29 10.59 18.65
N ILE A 6 -17.10 10.02 17.45
CA ILE A 6 -15.76 9.63 16.99
C ILE A 6 -14.86 10.82 16.79
N GLN A 7 -15.37 11.85 16.11
CA GLN A 7 -14.61 13.06 15.89
C GLN A 7 -14.28 13.77 17.20
N GLN A 8 -15.21 13.83 18.15
CA GLN A 8 -14.99 14.47 19.45
C GLN A 8 -13.91 13.77 20.28
N LEU A 9 -13.95 12.45 20.40
CA LEU A 9 -12.95 11.69 21.16
C LEU A 9 -11.58 11.73 20.48
N THR A 10 -11.53 11.67 19.14
CA THR A 10 -10.26 11.87 18.41
C THR A 10 -9.71 13.27 18.63
N VAL A 11 -10.51 14.34 18.44
CA VAL A 11 -10.05 15.72 18.67
C VAL A 11 -9.60 15.91 20.11
N SER A 12 -10.30 15.32 21.08
CA SER A 12 -9.91 15.38 22.49
C SER A 12 -8.60 14.65 22.75
N PHE A 13 -8.40 13.45 22.20
CA PHE A 13 -7.14 12.72 22.31
C PHE A 13 -5.98 13.50 21.68
N GLU A 14 -6.13 13.93 20.43
CA GLU A 14 -5.11 14.71 19.71
C GLU A 14 -4.81 16.05 20.41
N GLY A 15 -5.81 16.69 21.01
CA GLY A 15 -5.63 17.95 21.75
C GLY A 15 -4.82 17.82 23.05
N HIS A 16 -4.65 16.61 23.59
CA HIS A 16 -3.79 16.35 24.75
C HIS A 16 -2.37 15.91 24.36
N ALA A 17 -2.07 15.86 23.06
CA ALA A 17 -0.72 15.62 22.59
C ALA A 17 0.18 16.80 22.98
N GLN A 18 1.33 16.46 23.56
CA GLN A 18 2.40 17.41 23.88
C GLN A 18 3.64 17.04 23.06
N GLN A 19 4.59 17.95 22.97
CA GLN A 19 5.86 17.72 22.28
C GLN A 19 7.02 17.95 23.22
N THR A 20 8.01 17.07 23.17
CA THR A 20 9.31 17.29 23.82
C THR A 20 10.08 18.38 23.07
N GLU A 21 11.16 18.88 23.67
CA GLU A 21 12.07 19.82 22.99
C GLU A 21 12.66 19.25 21.70
N SER A 22 12.78 17.92 21.61
CA SER A 22 13.25 17.21 20.41
C SER A 22 12.16 17.00 19.33
N GLY A 23 10.93 17.46 19.58
CA GLY A 23 9.80 17.31 18.66
C GLY A 23 9.06 15.97 18.75
N VAL A 24 9.44 15.08 19.68
CA VAL A 24 8.73 13.82 19.90
C VAL A 24 7.39 14.09 20.58
N GLU A 25 6.32 13.58 19.97
CA GLU A 25 4.94 13.68 20.46
C GLU A 25 4.68 12.68 21.60
N TYR A 26 4.03 13.14 22.68
CA TYR A 26 3.70 12.32 23.83
C TYR A 26 2.39 12.75 24.52
N TRP A 27 1.84 11.84 25.32
CA TRP A 27 0.71 12.08 26.22
C TRP A 27 1.13 11.76 27.64
N LEU A 28 0.52 12.42 28.61
CA LEU A 28 0.66 12.06 30.01
C LEU A 28 -0.38 11.01 30.38
N ALA A 29 0.05 9.92 31.03
CA ALA A 29 -0.81 8.83 31.42
C ALA A 29 -1.94 9.27 32.36
N ARG A 30 -1.70 10.25 33.24
CA ARG A 30 -2.76 10.82 34.10
C ARG A 30 -3.89 11.48 33.32
N ASP A 31 -3.57 12.15 32.21
CA ASP A 31 -4.60 12.76 31.36
C ASP A 31 -5.31 11.68 30.54
N LEU A 32 -4.54 10.73 29.99
CA LEU A 32 -5.09 9.61 29.23
C LEU A 32 -6.02 8.73 30.06
N GLN A 33 -5.74 8.56 31.36
CA GLN A 33 -6.60 7.85 32.31
C GLN A 33 -8.05 8.38 32.26
N ILE A 34 -8.20 9.71 32.30
CA ILE A 34 -9.50 10.39 32.32
C ILE A 34 -10.18 10.22 30.96
N LEU A 35 -9.43 10.43 29.87
CA LEU A 35 -9.93 10.28 28.50
C LEU A 35 -10.44 8.87 28.20
N LEU A 36 -9.85 7.85 28.82
CA LEU A 36 -10.23 6.44 28.65
C LEU A 36 -11.22 5.93 29.72
N GLY A 37 -11.78 6.83 30.54
CA GLY A 37 -12.87 6.51 31.47
C GLY A 37 -12.43 5.72 32.71
N TYR A 38 -11.16 5.80 33.13
CA TYR A 38 -10.67 5.18 34.36
C TYR A 38 -10.74 6.15 35.52
N ALA A 39 -11.64 5.93 36.48
CA ALA A 39 -11.74 6.78 37.66
C ALA A 39 -10.59 6.60 38.65
N LYS A 40 -10.05 5.37 38.77
CA LYS A 40 -8.97 5.01 39.71
C LYS A 40 -7.67 4.76 38.98
N TRP A 41 -6.58 5.36 39.46
CA TRP A 41 -5.25 5.20 38.87
C TRP A 41 -4.77 3.75 38.86
N ASP A 42 -4.93 3.01 39.97
CA ASP A 42 -4.45 1.63 40.07
C ASP A 42 -5.06 0.71 38.99
N ASN A 43 -6.34 0.95 38.64
CA ASN A 43 -7.00 0.22 37.57
C ASN A 43 -6.38 0.54 36.20
N PHE A 44 -5.99 1.79 35.98
CA PHE A 44 -5.34 2.21 34.74
C PHE A 44 -3.89 1.74 34.67
N LEU A 45 -3.17 1.72 35.80
CA LEU A 45 -1.82 1.18 35.89
C LEU A 45 -1.77 -0.31 35.51
N ASN A 46 -2.81 -1.08 35.86
CA ASN A 46 -2.94 -2.46 35.41
C ASN A 46 -3.05 -2.58 33.87
N VAL A 47 -3.74 -1.64 33.22
CA VAL A 47 -3.83 -1.59 31.75
C VAL A 47 -2.50 -1.18 31.14
N ILE A 48 -1.83 -0.18 31.71
CA ILE A 48 -0.48 0.23 31.31
C ILE A 48 0.49 -0.95 31.42
N THR A 49 0.40 -1.73 32.49
CA THR A 49 1.27 -2.91 32.69
C THR A 49 1.06 -3.94 31.59
N LYS A 50 -0.19 -4.24 31.24
CA LYS A 50 -0.51 -5.12 30.09
C LYS A 50 0.03 -4.55 28.78
N ALA A 51 -0.10 -3.24 28.57
CA ALA A 51 0.42 -2.56 27.38
C ALA A 51 1.95 -2.59 27.30
N LYS A 52 2.66 -2.41 28.43
CA LYS A 52 4.12 -2.57 28.54
C LYS A 52 4.53 -4.01 28.17
N THR A 53 3.82 -5.02 28.67
CA THR A 53 4.06 -6.43 28.28
C THR A 53 3.83 -6.66 26.78
N ALA A 54 2.74 -6.13 26.21
CA ALA A 54 2.47 -6.24 24.77
C ALA A 54 3.56 -5.57 23.92
N CYS A 55 4.08 -4.41 24.36
CA CYS A 55 5.18 -3.68 23.75
C CYS A 55 6.45 -4.54 23.68
N GLU A 56 6.85 -5.11 24.82
CA GLU A 56 8.04 -5.95 24.95
C GLU A 56 7.93 -7.22 24.09
N VAL A 57 6.80 -7.93 24.17
CA VAL A 57 6.56 -9.16 23.39
C VAL A 57 6.52 -8.87 21.88
N SER A 58 6.13 -7.67 21.48
CA SER A 58 6.16 -7.24 20.08
C SER A 58 7.55 -6.79 19.60
N GLY A 59 8.58 -6.88 20.45
CA GLY A 59 9.97 -6.58 20.10
C GLY A 59 10.40 -5.12 20.27
N HIS A 60 9.63 -4.30 20.99
CA HIS A 60 9.94 -2.89 21.26
C HIS A 60 10.47 -2.69 22.69
N ASP A 61 11.49 -1.84 22.90
CA ASP A 61 11.93 -1.46 24.26
C ASP A 61 10.83 -0.60 24.91
N VAL A 62 10.37 -1.03 26.08
CA VAL A 62 9.32 -0.35 26.85
C VAL A 62 9.71 1.10 27.16
N ARG A 63 10.99 1.39 27.39
CA ARG A 63 11.46 2.73 27.77
C ARG A 63 11.37 3.75 26.64
N ASP A 64 11.36 3.30 25.38
CA ASP A 64 11.18 4.17 24.22
C ASP A 64 9.73 4.66 24.07
N HIS A 65 8.80 4.05 24.81
CA HIS A 65 7.37 4.26 24.62
C HIS A 65 6.62 4.62 25.91
N PHE A 66 7.15 4.21 27.07
CA PHE A 66 6.58 4.46 28.40
C PHE A 66 7.69 5.00 29.32
N ALA A 67 7.92 6.32 29.28
CA ALA A 67 8.94 6.97 30.10
C ALA A 67 8.33 7.52 31.40
N ASP A 68 8.77 7.02 32.55
CA ASP A 68 8.27 7.46 33.84
C ASP A 68 8.75 8.91 34.14
N VAL A 69 7.83 9.80 34.54
CA VAL A 69 8.09 11.23 34.81
C VAL A 69 7.28 11.75 36.01
N GLY A 70 7.58 12.94 36.51
CA GLY A 70 6.75 13.64 37.49
C GLY A 70 5.76 14.62 36.82
N LYS A 71 4.51 14.66 37.30
CA LYS A 71 3.50 15.66 36.93
C LYS A 71 3.15 16.55 38.11
N MET A 72 3.15 17.87 37.92
CA MET A 72 2.69 18.83 38.93
C MET A 72 1.17 18.96 38.89
N VAL A 73 0.50 18.80 40.03
CA VAL A 73 -0.96 18.97 40.18
C VAL A 73 -1.29 20.03 41.22
N GLU A 74 -2.35 20.80 40.97
CA GLU A 74 -2.89 21.78 41.93
C GLU A 74 -3.80 21.09 42.96
N LEU A 75 -3.53 21.35 44.24
CA LEU A 75 -4.35 20.89 45.36
C LEU A 75 -5.47 21.90 45.62
N GLY A 76 -6.56 21.45 46.24
CA GLY A 76 -7.72 22.31 46.59
C GLY A 76 -7.37 23.48 47.53
N SER A 77 -6.17 23.51 48.09
CA SER A 77 -5.60 24.61 48.89
C SER A 77 -4.80 25.64 48.07
N GLY A 78 -4.69 25.48 46.74
CA GLY A 78 -3.90 26.35 45.86
C GLY A 78 -2.39 26.03 45.82
N SER A 79 -1.93 25.02 46.58
CA SER A 79 -0.54 24.53 46.54
C SER A 79 -0.36 23.47 45.44
N ARG A 80 0.86 23.37 44.88
CA ARG A 80 1.19 22.37 43.85
C ARG A 80 1.98 21.22 44.45
N ARG A 81 1.72 19.99 44.01
CA ARG A 81 2.45 18.77 44.41
C ARG A 81 2.85 17.96 43.17
N GLU A 82 4.05 17.39 43.21
CA GLU A 82 4.52 16.44 42.19
C GLU A 82 3.95 15.04 42.46
N ILE A 83 3.42 14.40 41.42
CA ILE A 83 2.94 13.01 41.44
C ILE A 83 3.59 12.22 40.31
N ASP A 84 3.80 10.92 40.51
CA ASP A 84 4.31 10.05 39.45
C ASP A 84 3.32 9.96 38.29
N ASP A 85 3.85 10.07 37.07
CA ASP A 85 3.17 9.99 35.78
C ASP A 85 4.08 9.28 34.75
N ILE A 86 3.57 9.09 33.54
CA ILE A 86 4.28 8.41 32.46
C ILE A 86 4.03 9.18 31.18
N MET A 87 5.11 9.54 30.48
CA MET A 87 5.05 9.98 29.09
C MET A 87 4.84 8.77 28.19
N LEU A 88 3.78 8.84 27.41
CA LEU A 88 3.32 7.79 26.52
C LEU A 88 3.50 8.28 25.09
N THR A 89 4.23 7.54 24.26
CA THR A 89 4.19 7.78 22.83
C THR A 89 2.80 7.47 22.27
N ARG A 90 2.52 7.92 21.06
CA ARG A 90 1.31 7.53 20.32
C ARG A 90 1.15 6.00 20.26
N PHE A 91 2.24 5.29 20.05
CA PHE A 91 2.27 3.82 20.04
C PHE A 91 1.86 3.23 21.41
N ALA A 92 2.41 3.74 22.52
CA ALA A 92 1.99 3.32 23.86
C ALA A 92 0.51 3.57 24.14
N CYS A 93 -0.02 4.72 23.70
CA CYS A 93 -1.44 5.04 23.81
C CYS A 93 -2.32 4.02 23.06
N TYR A 94 -1.87 3.55 21.90
CA TYR A 94 -2.59 2.54 21.12
C TYR A 94 -2.60 1.19 21.83
N LEU A 95 -1.46 0.76 22.38
CA LEU A 95 -1.37 -0.47 23.17
C LEU A 95 -2.24 -0.41 24.43
N ILE A 96 -2.30 0.74 25.11
CA ILE A 96 -3.18 0.95 26.27
C ILE A 96 -4.65 0.80 25.86
N ALA A 97 -5.07 1.42 24.77
CA ALA A 97 -6.43 1.30 24.27
C ALA A 97 -6.79 -0.13 23.85
N GLN A 98 -5.86 -0.86 23.23
CA GLN A 98 -6.05 -2.27 22.85
C GLN A 98 -6.19 -3.18 24.08
N ASN A 99 -5.47 -2.90 25.17
CA ASN A 99 -5.46 -3.72 26.39
C ASN A 99 -6.45 -3.26 27.47
N GLY A 100 -7.20 -2.18 27.22
CA GLY A 100 -8.19 -1.64 28.15
C GLY A 100 -9.44 -2.52 28.26
N ASP A 101 -10.25 -2.24 29.28
CA ASP A 101 -11.54 -2.89 29.51
C ASP A 101 -12.57 -2.50 28.44
N PRO A 102 -13.00 -3.42 27.55
CA PRO A 102 -13.95 -3.13 26.49
C PRO A 102 -15.36 -2.83 27.00
N ALA A 103 -15.67 -3.07 28.28
CA ALA A 103 -16.94 -2.63 28.89
C ALA A 103 -17.02 -1.09 29.03
N LYS A 104 -15.88 -0.39 28.95
CA LYS A 104 -15.83 1.08 28.91
C LYS A 104 -16.09 1.58 27.50
N SER A 105 -17.04 2.50 27.35
CA SER A 105 -17.40 3.10 26.07
C SER A 105 -16.21 3.71 25.34
N GLU A 106 -15.31 4.36 26.07
CA GLU A 106 -14.13 5.06 25.58
C GLU A 106 -13.07 4.08 25.04
N ILE A 107 -12.93 2.91 25.68
CA ILE A 107 -12.04 1.84 25.21
C ILE A 107 -12.61 1.14 23.98
N ALA A 108 -13.87 0.69 24.04
CA ALA A 108 -14.54 0.05 22.90
C ALA A 108 -14.54 0.97 21.67
N PHE A 109 -14.68 2.27 21.93
CA PHE A 109 -14.55 3.32 20.95
C PHE A 109 -13.15 3.37 20.32
N ALA A 110 -12.09 3.45 21.13
CA ALA A 110 -10.72 3.53 20.63
C ALA A 110 -10.36 2.30 19.80
N GLN A 111 -10.77 1.11 20.26
CA GLN A 111 -10.62 -0.15 19.52
C GLN A 111 -11.33 -0.10 18.16
N THR A 112 -12.56 0.44 18.11
CA THR A 112 -13.31 0.64 16.85
C THR A 112 -12.59 1.61 15.93
N TYR A 113 -12.05 2.72 16.47
CA TYR A 113 -11.27 3.67 15.70
C TYR A 113 -10.05 2.99 15.07
N PHE A 114 -9.28 2.18 15.81
CA PHE A 114 -8.15 1.45 15.24
C PHE A 114 -8.57 0.47 14.15
N ALA A 115 -9.62 -0.32 14.35
CA ALA A 115 -10.12 -1.22 13.33
C ALA A 115 -10.47 -0.47 12.03
N ILE A 116 -11.10 0.71 12.14
CA ILE A 116 -11.41 1.56 10.99
C ILE A 116 -10.16 2.15 10.35
N GLN A 117 -9.20 2.65 11.13
CA GLN A 117 -7.98 3.25 10.60
C GLN A 117 -7.09 2.21 9.91
N THR A 118 -6.92 1.03 10.51
CA THR A 118 -6.17 -0.07 9.88
C THR A 118 -6.85 -0.47 8.57
N ARG A 119 -8.18 -0.65 8.56
CA ARG A 119 -8.90 -0.96 7.33
C ARG A 119 -8.76 0.13 6.26
N ARG A 120 -8.75 1.41 6.66
CA ARG A 120 -8.51 2.52 5.73
C ARG A 120 -7.09 2.48 5.16
N ALA A 121 -6.08 2.21 5.99
CA ALA A 121 -4.70 2.09 5.55
C ALA A 121 -4.53 0.94 4.54
N GLU A 122 -5.07 -0.24 4.84
CA GLU A 122 -5.08 -1.38 3.90
C GLU A 122 -5.72 -1.03 2.56
N LEU A 123 -6.87 -0.35 2.57
CA LEU A 123 -7.56 0.07 1.35
C LEU A 123 -6.77 1.12 0.57
N ILE A 124 -6.07 2.04 1.26
CA ILE A 124 -5.18 3.02 0.63
C ILE A 124 -4.00 2.31 -0.02
N GLU A 125 -3.36 1.38 0.68
CA GLU A 125 -2.25 0.58 0.15
C GLU A 125 -2.69 -0.21 -1.09
N GLN A 126 -3.82 -0.90 -1.02
CA GLN A 126 -4.40 -1.61 -2.16
C GLN A 126 -4.64 -0.66 -3.35
N ARG A 127 -5.21 0.53 -3.11
CA ARG A 127 -5.43 1.54 -4.16
C ARG A 127 -4.12 2.05 -4.75
N MET A 128 -3.09 2.23 -3.95
CA MET A 128 -1.77 2.64 -4.43
C MET A 128 -1.18 1.59 -5.38
N LEU A 129 -1.22 0.30 -5.00
CA LEU A 129 -0.76 -0.80 -5.84
C LEU A 129 -1.56 -0.92 -7.15
N GLU A 130 -2.89 -0.79 -7.06
CA GLU A 130 -3.78 -0.78 -8.22
C GLU A 130 -3.51 0.39 -9.17
N SER A 131 -3.29 1.58 -8.61
CA SER A 131 -2.95 2.80 -9.36
C SER A 131 -1.59 2.67 -10.05
N GLU A 132 -0.58 2.13 -9.36
CA GLU A 132 0.74 1.86 -9.95
C GLU A 132 0.62 0.90 -11.14
N ARG A 133 -0.19 -0.16 -11.01
CA ARG A 133 -0.41 -1.11 -12.09
C ARG A 133 -1.10 -0.47 -13.30
N LEU A 134 -2.10 0.37 -13.06
CA LEU A 134 -2.78 1.13 -14.12
C LEU A 134 -1.81 2.07 -14.85
N ALA A 135 -0.96 2.78 -14.10
CA ALA A 135 0.07 3.64 -14.67
C ALA A 135 1.06 2.83 -15.53
N ALA A 136 1.56 1.69 -15.03
CA ALA A 136 2.45 0.81 -15.77
C ALA A 136 1.78 0.26 -17.05
N ARG A 137 0.50 -0.11 -17.01
CA ARG A 137 -0.25 -0.58 -18.18
C ARG A 137 -0.44 0.51 -19.23
N LYS A 138 -0.74 1.74 -18.78
CA LYS A 138 -0.87 2.91 -19.66
C LYS A 138 0.46 3.22 -20.34
N LYS A 139 1.55 3.30 -19.57
CA LYS A 139 2.90 3.54 -20.08
C LYS A 139 3.30 2.47 -21.11
N LEU A 140 3.11 1.19 -20.82
CA LEU A 140 3.36 0.12 -21.80
C LEU A 140 2.55 0.32 -23.10
N THR A 141 1.31 0.78 -23.03
CA THR A 141 0.50 1.06 -24.24
C THR A 141 1.13 2.17 -25.08
N GLU A 142 1.58 3.23 -24.42
CA GLU A 142 2.23 4.38 -25.07
C GLU A 142 3.54 3.96 -25.72
N THR A 143 4.37 3.19 -25.00
CA THR A 143 5.64 2.66 -25.50
C THR A 143 5.45 1.67 -26.66
N GLU A 144 4.47 0.76 -26.59
CA GLU A 144 4.15 -0.16 -27.70
C GLU A 144 3.67 0.61 -28.94
N LYS A 145 2.93 1.72 -28.75
CA LYS A 145 2.51 2.61 -29.84
C LYS A 145 3.71 3.34 -30.45
N GLU A 146 4.66 3.79 -29.64
CA GLU A 146 5.89 4.41 -30.12
C GLU A 146 6.75 3.43 -30.92
N LEU A 147 6.98 2.21 -30.41
CA LEU A 147 7.68 1.16 -31.17
C LEU A 147 7.00 0.91 -32.52
N SER A 148 5.67 0.90 -32.53
CA SER A 148 4.91 0.72 -33.76
C SER A 148 5.17 1.86 -34.77
N GLY A 149 5.26 3.10 -34.28
CA GLY A 149 5.63 4.27 -35.09
C GLY A 149 7.04 4.15 -35.67
N VAL A 150 8.02 3.78 -34.85
CA VAL A 150 9.42 3.61 -35.28
C VAL A 150 9.54 2.58 -36.40
N ILE A 151 8.91 1.41 -36.25
CA ILE A 151 8.91 0.37 -37.29
C ILE A 151 8.21 0.87 -38.56
N TYR A 152 7.08 1.58 -38.44
CA TYR A 152 6.37 2.12 -39.60
C TYR A 152 7.24 3.10 -40.40
N GLU A 153 7.87 4.06 -39.71
CA GLU A 153 8.77 5.06 -40.30
C GLU A 153 9.97 4.40 -41.00
N GLN A 154 10.53 3.35 -40.39
CA GLN A 154 11.75 2.69 -40.88
C GLN A 154 11.50 1.67 -41.99
N THR A 155 10.31 1.07 -42.05
CA THR A 155 10.00 -0.02 -42.99
C THR A 155 9.04 0.37 -44.13
N GLY A 156 8.40 1.55 -44.04
CA GLY A 156 7.59 2.12 -45.12
C GLY A 156 6.24 1.43 -45.37
N GLY A 157 5.69 0.66 -44.41
CA GLY A 157 4.41 -0.02 -44.64
C GLY A 157 3.81 -0.82 -43.48
N ASN A 158 2.66 -1.46 -43.78
CA ASN A 158 1.72 -2.09 -42.85
C ASN A 158 2.22 -3.47 -42.36
N GLN A 159 3.24 -3.46 -41.51
CA GLN A 159 3.87 -4.64 -40.90
C GLN A 159 2.95 -5.31 -39.85
N ASP A 160 3.12 -6.61 -39.64
CA ASP A 160 2.37 -7.35 -38.61
C ASP A 160 2.98 -7.16 -37.21
N PHE A 161 2.64 -6.03 -36.58
CA PHE A 161 3.01 -5.70 -35.20
C PHE A 161 2.60 -6.77 -34.19
N ALA A 162 1.49 -7.48 -34.45
CA ALA A 162 1.04 -8.52 -33.54
C ALA A 162 2.02 -9.70 -33.52
N THR A 163 2.63 -10.01 -34.66
CA THR A 163 3.68 -11.03 -34.75
C THR A 163 4.95 -10.63 -33.98
N ILE A 164 5.42 -9.38 -34.11
CA ILE A 164 6.61 -8.91 -33.35
C ILE A 164 6.36 -8.98 -31.85
N ARG A 165 5.20 -8.50 -31.39
CA ARG A 165 4.82 -8.56 -29.97
C ARG A 165 4.69 -10.00 -29.47
N SER A 166 4.14 -10.91 -30.29
CA SER A 166 4.04 -12.34 -29.94
C SER A 166 5.41 -13.00 -29.81
N LYS A 167 6.38 -12.65 -30.68
CA LYS A 167 7.78 -13.08 -30.55
C LYS A 167 8.43 -12.53 -29.27
N GLY A 168 8.17 -11.27 -28.91
CA GLY A 168 8.59 -10.67 -27.65
C GLY A 168 8.02 -11.40 -26.42
N ASP A 169 6.71 -11.68 -26.42
CA ASP A 169 6.06 -12.49 -25.39
C ASP A 169 6.70 -13.90 -25.31
N HIS A 170 6.98 -14.54 -26.45
CA HIS A 170 7.65 -15.84 -26.47
C HIS A 170 9.04 -15.78 -25.83
N ALA A 171 9.83 -14.76 -26.14
CA ALA A 171 11.13 -14.54 -25.53
C ALA A 171 11.01 -14.27 -24.01
N LEU A 172 10.03 -13.48 -23.57
CA LEU A 172 9.85 -13.15 -22.16
C LEU A 172 9.30 -14.31 -21.31
N PHE A 173 8.33 -15.07 -21.83
CA PHE A 173 7.60 -16.12 -21.09
C PHE A 173 8.04 -17.55 -21.44
N GLY A 174 8.80 -17.75 -22.52
CA GLY A 174 9.00 -19.07 -23.13
C GLY A 174 7.71 -19.66 -23.73
N LYS A 175 6.67 -18.84 -23.92
CA LYS A 175 5.33 -19.22 -24.38
C LYS A 175 4.78 -18.12 -25.28
N SER A 176 4.08 -18.50 -26.36
CA SER A 176 3.39 -17.52 -27.20
C SER A 176 2.31 -16.78 -26.41
N THR A 177 1.88 -15.61 -26.91
CA THR A 177 0.77 -14.85 -26.31
C THR A 177 -0.48 -15.71 -26.13
N ALA A 178 -0.82 -16.55 -27.11
CA ALA A 178 -1.99 -17.43 -27.06
C ALA A 178 -1.86 -18.53 -25.98
N ALA A 179 -0.67 -19.12 -25.83
CA ALA A 179 -0.40 -20.09 -24.79
C ALA A 179 -0.45 -19.46 -23.39
N MET A 180 0.06 -18.23 -23.24
CA MET A 180 -0.07 -17.48 -22.00
C MET A 180 -1.52 -17.10 -21.69
N LYS A 181 -2.30 -16.64 -22.67
CA LYS A 181 -3.74 -16.39 -22.49
C LYS A 181 -4.47 -17.64 -22.01
N SER A 182 -4.18 -18.79 -22.61
CA SER A 182 -4.76 -20.08 -22.19
C SER A 182 -4.37 -20.43 -20.75
N HIS A 183 -3.09 -20.22 -20.39
CA HIS A 183 -2.58 -20.51 -19.06
C HIS A 183 -3.22 -19.62 -17.97
N TRP A 184 -3.33 -18.33 -18.24
CA TRP A 184 -3.94 -17.34 -17.34
C TRP A 184 -5.47 -17.23 -17.48
N LYS A 185 -6.09 -18.02 -18.36
CA LYS A 185 -7.53 -17.99 -18.66
C LYS A 185 -8.02 -16.59 -19.07
N VAL A 186 -7.20 -15.88 -19.83
CA VAL A 186 -7.53 -14.55 -20.38
C VAL A 186 -8.49 -14.71 -21.56
N PRO A 187 -9.63 -13.99 -21.59
CA PRO A 187 -10.54 -14.02 -22.73
C PRO A 187 -9.85 -13.61 -24.05
N ASP A 188 -10.21 -14.27 -25.16
CA ASP A 188 -9.55 -14.05 -26.45
C ASP A 188 -9.63 -12.60 -26.93
N ASN A 189 -10.75 -11.93 -26.67
CA ASN A 189 -11.01 -10.54 -27.00
C ASN A 189 -10.27 -9.53 -26.10
N ARG A 190 -9.49 -9.99 -25.12
CA ARG A 190 -8.73 -9.12 -24.20
C ARG A 190 -7.23 -9.25 -24.41
N PRO A 191 -6.45 -8.16 -24.29
CA PRO A 191 -4.99 -8.21 -24.26
C PRO A 191 -4.47 -9.03 -23.08
N LEU A 192 -3.39 -9.80 -23.28
CA LEU A 192 -2.69 -10.50 -22.20
C LEU A 192 -2.19 -9.54 -21.12
N ALA A 193 -1.70 -8.36 -21.53
CA ALA A 193 -1.19 -7.32 -20.63
C ALA A 193 -2.26 -6.78 -19.64
N ASP A 194 -3.55 -6.90 -19.94
CA ASP A 194 -4.62 -6.47 -19.03
C ASP A 194 -4.74 -7.33 -17.76
N PHE A 195 -4.07 -8.49 -17.75
CA PHE A 195 -4.04 -9.46 -16.65
C PHE A 195 -2.62 -9.67 -16.12
N ALA A 196 -1.62 -9.00 -16.71
CA ALA A 196 -0.24 -9.12 -16.30
C ALA A 196 -0.01 -8.41 -14.95
N PRO A 197 0.80 -8.98 -14.05
CA PRO A 197 1.29 -8.29 -12.86
C PRO A 197 2.14 -7.06 -13.20
N THR A 198 2.20 -6.09 -12.28
CA THR A 198 2.94 -4.83 -12.46
C THR A 198 4.40 -5.05 -12.88
N ILE A 199 5.08 -6.04 -12.28
CA ILE A 199 6.47 -6.38 -12.62
C ILE A 199 6.61 -6.82 -14.08
N ILE A 200 5.64 -7.55 -14.62
CA ILE A 200 5.63 -8.01 -16.02
C ILE A 200 5.34 -6.84 -16.96
N LEU A 201 4.42 -5.95 -16.59
CA LEU A 201 4.16 -4.74 -17.37
C LEU A 201 5.42 -3.88 -17.52
N LYS A 202 6.14 -3.64 -16.41
CA LYS A 202 7.40 -2.89 -16.39
C LYS A 202 8.51 -3.61 -17.15
N ALA A 203 8.60 -4.93 -17.05
CA ALA A 203 9.57 -5.75 -17.80
C ALA A 203 9.36 -5.63 -19.31
N LYS A 204 8.11 -5.75 -19.77
CA LYS A 204 7.74 -5.57 -21.18
C LYS A 204 8.02 -4.15 -21.66
N ASP A 205 7.67 -3.15 -20.84
CA ASP A 205 7.89 -1.74 -21.14
C ASP A 205 9.38 -1.46 -21.34
N PHE A 206 10.21 -1.90 -20.40
CA PHE A 206 11.66 -1.74 -20.47
C PHE A 206 12.29 -2.43 -21.69
N ALA A 207 11.89 -3.67 -22.01
CA ALA A 207 12.37 -4.34 -23.22
C ALA A 207 11.96 -3.58 -24.50
N THR A 208 10.77 -2.99 -24.52
CA THR A 208 10.25 -2.20 -25.63
C THR A 208 11.01 -0.87 -25.77
N GLU A 209 11.27 -0.17 -24.67
CA GLU A 209 12.07 1.06 -24.62
C GLU A 209 13.49 0.83 -25.16
N ILE A 210 14.18 -0.24 -24.74
CA ILE A 210 15.52 -0.59 -25.28
C ILE A 210 15.43 -0.84 -26.79
N THR A 211 14.40 -1.53 -27.24
CA THR A 211 14.19 -1.81 -28.68
C THR A 211 14.03 -0.50 -29.46
N ILE A 212 13.21 0.44 -28.97
CA ILE A 212 13.03 1.77 -29.57
C ILE A 212 14.35 2.53 -29.64
N PHE A 213 15.07 2.57 -28.51
CA PHE A 213 16.34 3.25 -28.40
C PHE A 213 17.37 2.70 -29.40
N ASN A 214 17.54 1.38 -29.44
CA ASN A 214 18.48 0.72 -30.34
C ASN A 214 18.08 0.83 -31.82
N ALA A 215 16.77 0.72 -32.13
CA ALA A 215 16.27 0.87 -33.48
C ALA A 215 16.57 2.26 -34.07
N ARG A 216 16.43 3.31 -33.25
CA ARG A 216 16.78 4.69 -33.63
C ARG A 216 18.30 4.88 -33.71
N ALA A 217 19.03 4.50 -32.65
CA ALA A 217 20.48 4.72 -32.55
C ALA A 217 21.26 4.03 -33.67
N HIS A 218 20.84 2.83 -34.08
CA HIS A 218 21.49 2.05 -35.14
C HIS A 218 20.83 2.17 -36.51
N GLY A 219 19.82 3.05 -36.67
CA GLY A 219 19.14 3.26 -37.95
C GLY A 219 18.58 1.98 -38.57
N MET A 220 18.00 1.08 -37.75
CA MET A 220 17.47 -0.20 -38.22
C MET A 220 16.38 0.04 -39.26
N SER A 221 16.48 -0.55 -40.45
CA SER A 221 15.64 -0.21 -41.61
C SER A 221 14.73 -1.35 -42.10
N SER A 222 14.59 -2.43 -41.33
CA SER A 222 13.74 -3.56 -41.69
C SER A 222 13.08 -4.21 -40.48
N GLU A 223 11.87 -4.74 -40.66
CA GLU A 223 11.14 -5.44 -39.60
C GLU A 223 11.90 -6.64 -39.03
N PRO A 224 12.57 -7.50 -39.83
CA PRO A 224 13.27 -8.66 -39.27
C PRO A 224 14.38 -8.24 -38.30
N VAL A 225 15.06 -7.13 -38.58
CA VAL A 225 16.13 -6.60 -37.72
C VAL A 225 15.54 -6.07 -36.40
N ILE A 226 14.47 -5.27 -36.47
CA ILE A 226 13.82 -4.73 -35.26
C ILE A 226 13.16 -5.86 -34.45
N SER A 227 12.59 -6.87 -35.11
CA SER A 227 12.01 -8.04 -34.47
C SER A 227 13.07 -8.87 -33.73
N ALA A 228 14.24 -9.07 -34.33
CA ALA A 228 15.36 -9.77 -33.68
C ALA A 228 15.90 -8.99 -32.47
N GLU A 229 15.99 -7.66 -32.59
CA GLU A 229 16.34 -6.76 -31.49
C GLU A 229 15.33 -6.88 -30.33
N HIS A 230 14.03 -6.85 -30.66
CA HIS A 230 12.97 -6.97 -29.66
C HIS A 230 13.01 -8.32 -28.93
N VAL A 231 13.24 -9.42 -29.64
CA VAL A 231 13.43 -10.75 -29.04
C VAL A 231 14.63 -10.76 -28.12
N THR A 232 15.77 -10.25 -28.57
CA THR A 232 17.02 -10.19 -27.78
C THR A 232 16.82 -9.42 -26.48
N ASN A 233 16.14 -8.28 -26.53
CA ASN A 233 15.86 -7.46 -25.35
C ASN A 233 14.90 -8.16 -24.37
N ASN A 234 13.86 -8.83 -24.87
CA ASN A 234 12.96 -9.61 -24.01
C ASN A 234 13.66 -10.82 -23.38
N ASP A 235 14.56 -11.50 -24.10
CA ASP A 235 15.38 -12.59 -23.55
C ASP A 235 16.34 -12.08 -22.46
N ALA A 236 16.93 -10.90 -22.64
CA ALA A 236 17.80 -10.28 -21.64
C ALA A 236 17.02 -9.92 -20.36
N VAL A 237 15.83 -9.34 -20.51
CA VAL A 237 14.92 -9.07 -19.40
C VAL A 237 14.49 -10.37 -18.71
N ARG A 238 14.13 -11.41 -19.47
CA ARG A 238 13.82 -12.75 -18.92
C ARG A 238 14.96 -13.31 -18.10
N LYS A 239 16.19 -13.30 -18.62
CA LYS A 239 17.39 -13.78 -17.89
C LYS A 239 17.55 -13.04 -16.56
N THR A 240 17.33 -11.73 -16.56
CA THR A 240 17.40 -10.89 -15.36
C THR A 240 16.36 -11.34 -14.33
N LEU A 241 15.09 -11.51 -14.74
CA LEU A 241 14.02 -11.98 -13.86
C LEU A 241 14.33 -13.37 -13.28
N LEU A 242 14.75 -14.31 -14.14
CA LEU A 242 15.11 -15.67 -13.70
C LEU A 242 16.27 -15.68 -12.70
N SER A 243 17.28 -14.83 -12.88
CA SER A 243 18.41 -14.72 -11.96
C SER A 243 18.01 -14.26 -10.55
N ARG A 244 16.84 -13.62 -10.42
CA ARG A 244 16.26 -13.16 -9.15
C ARG A 244 15.14 -14.07 -8.65
N GLY A 245 14.99 -15.25 -9.24
CA GLY A 245 13.95 -16.21 -8.86
C GLY A 245 12.55 -15.86 -9.37
N ILE A 246 12.41 -14.85 -10.23
CA ILE A 246 11.13 -14.46 -10.82
C ILE A 246 10.96 -15.19 -12.14
N ARG A 247 10.03 -16.13 -12.20
CA ARG A 247 9.71 -16.88 -13.43
C ARG A 247 8.45 -16.30 -14.08
N PRO A 248 8.56 -15.55 -15.20
CA PRO A 248 7.44 -14.79 -15.77
C PRO A 248 6.20 -15.62 -16.05
N GLU A 249 6.37 -16.83 -16.60
CA GLU A 249 5.30 -17.75 -16.98
C GLU A 249 4.63 -18.47 -15.80
N ALA A 250 5.20 -18.38 -14.60
CA ALA A 250 4.67 -18.99 -13.38
C ALA A 250 3.98 -17.99 -12.44
N LEU A 251 4.04 -16.69 -12.75
CA LEU A 251 3.31 -15.68 -11.98
C LEU A 251 1.80 -15.86 -12.19
N ALA A 252 1.04 -15.67 -11.11
CA ALA A 252 -0.41 -15.63 -11.20
C ALA A 252 -0.86 -14.38 -11.98
N PRO A 253 -1.95 -14.48 -12.77
CA PRO A 253 -2.55 -13.30 -13.37
C PRO A 253 -3.22 -12.45 -12.31
N ASP A 254 -3.15 -11.13 -12.48
CA ASP A 254 -3.91 -10.18 -11.69
C ASP A 254 -5.33 -10.00 -12.25
N GLU A 255 -6.21 -9.39 -11.45
CA GLU A 255 -7.55 -8.99 -11.90
C GLU A 255 -7.48 -8.16 -13.18
N ASP A 256 -8.47 -8.33 -14.04
CA ASP A 256 -8.68 -7.50 -15.22
C ASP A 256 -8.53 -6.00 -14.91
N ILE A 257 -7.55 -5.35 -15.54
CA ILE A 257 -7.23 -3.94 -15.34
C ILE A 257 -8.42 -3.00 -15.58
N LYS A 258 -9.39 -3.37 -16.44
CA LYS A 258 -10.60 -2.56 -16.68
C LYS A 258 -11.57 -2.61 -15.52
N LYS A 259 -11.60 -3.70 -14.75
CA LYS A 259 -12.37 -3.76 -13.50
C LYS A 259 -11.73 -2.89 -12.43
N VAL A 260 -10.39 -2.96 -12.32
CA VAL A 260 -9.60 -2.12 -11.41
C VAL A 260 -9.83 -0.63 -11.70
N GLU A 261 -9.71 -0.21 -12.96
CA GLU A 261 -9.97 1.17 -13.40
C GLU A 261 -11.36 1.66 -12.98
N ARG A 262 -12.40 0.85 -13.21
CA ARG A 262 -13.78 1.17 -12.79
C ARG A 262 -13.93 1.26 -11.28
N ARG A 263 -13.28 0.35 -10.53
CA ARG A 263 -13.30 0.34 -9.07
C ARG A 263 -12.70 1.63 -8.52
N LEU A 264 -11.51 2.03 -8.97
CA LEU A 264 -10.86 3.27 -8.53
C LEU A 264 -11.72 4.51 -8.82
N VAL A 265 -12.30 4.63 -10.01
CA VAL A 265 -13.21 5.74 -10.36
C VAL A 265 -14.47 5.74 -9.49
N SER A 266 -15.01 4.56 -9.19
CA SER A 266 -16.20 4.45 -8.32
C SER A 266 -15.87 4.79 -6.86
N ASP A 267 -14.67 4.44 -6.42
CA ASP A 267 -14.18 4.63 -5.06
C ASP A 267 -13.86 6.09 -4.75
N GLU A 268 -13.32 6.83 -5.71
CA GLU A 268 -13.20 8.29 -5.64
C GLU A 268 -14.57 8.93 -5.40
N ARG A 269 -15.61 8.46 -6.10
CA ARG A 269 -17.00 8.94 -5.94
C ARG A 269 -17.64 8.51 -4.62
N LYS A 270 -17.31 7.31 -4.12
CA LYS A 270 -17.91 6.70 -2.92
C LYS A 270 -17.26 7.10 -1.60
N SER A 271 -16.09 7.74 -1.62
CA SER A 271 -15.33 8.20 -0.43
C SER A 271 -16.11 9.09 0.57
N LEU A 272 -17.40 9.34 0.31
CA LEU A 272 -18.35 10.14 1.08
C LEU A 272 -19.39 9.33 1.90
N THR A 273 -19.37 7.99 1.95
CA THR A 273 -20.45 7.21 2.62
C THR A 273 -20.00 6.07 3.54
N LYS A 274 -20.86 5.75 4.52
CA LYS A 274 -20.63 4.89 5.71
C LYS A 274 -20.35 3.41 5.40
N PRO A 275 -19.66 2.68 6.30
CA PRO A 275 -19.33 1.27 6.12
C PRO A 275 -20.56 0.35 6.15
N GLU A 276 -20.46 -0.75 5.39
CA GLU A 276 -21.43 -1.83 5.32
C GLU A 276 -21.51 -2.61 6.65
N ARG A 277 -22.68 -3.21 6.91
CA ARG A 277 -22.93 -4.08 8.07
C ARG A 277 -23.03 -5.51 7.59
N LEU A 278 -22.68 -6.46 8.45
CA LEU A 278 -22.96 -7.87 8.21
C LEU A 278 -24.49 -8.06 8.16
N GLU A 279 -24.97 -8.79 7.15
CA GLU A 279 -26.36 -9.26 7.07
C GLU A 279 -26.46 -10.58 7.85
N ASP A 280 -27.55 -10.74 8.61
CA ASP A 280 -27.85 -11.94 9.40
C ASP A 280 -28.13 -13.18 8.52
#